data_AF-A0A838G7W7-F1
#
_entry.id   AF-A0A838G7W7-F1
#
_cell.length_a   1.000
_cell.length_b   1.000
_cell.length_c   1.000
_cell.angle_alpha   90.00
_cell.angle_beta   90.00
_cell.angle_gamma   90.00
#
_symmetry.space_group_name_H-M   'P 1'
#
loop_
_entity.id
_entity.type
_entity.pdbx_description
1 polymer ?
#
loop_
_entity_poly.entity_id
_entity_poly.type
_entity_poly.pdbx_seq_one_letter_code
_entity_poly.pdbx_strand_id
1 'polypeptide(L)'
;MPAKWRSILLVALLIHVVCLAWFSVGGAARQATGSANVAGIVVDYGDGRVSYALVPFTEETISGVELLRRSELSLLSVEFGGMGEGICAIEDTGCDLSACRARLCQTGDPDSPFWQYVRAGDDGEWQTAPLGASSSIVENGNVDGWFWTDTTPDAAGVTLDTIASETGVDLETFRLTTDLAPIVATVGDLEGDDLVDRGDVLAGVALVIGMAVIGGLLVFRSRRGASR
;
A
#
# COMPACT_ATOMS: atom_id res chain seq x y z
N MET A 1 -58.16 -41.70 23.45
CA MET A 1 -57.63 -40.51 24.16
C MET A 1 -58.77 -39.52 24.35
N PRO A 2 -59.00 -39.00 25.57
CA PRO A 2 -60.12 -38.09 25.83
C PRO A 2 -60.00 -36.82 24.98
N ALA A 3 -61.12 -36.29 24.46
CA ALA A 3 -61.14 -35.14 23.55
C ALA A 3 -60.34 -33.92 24.07
N LYS A 4 -60.29 -33.75 25.40
CA LYS A 4 -59.51 -32.71 26.09
C LYS A 4 -58.00 -32.81 25.85
N TRP A 5 -57.46 -34.03 25.68
CA TRP A 5 -56.04 -34.25 25.41
C TRP A 5 -55.66 -33.92 23.97
N ARG A 6 -56.57 -34.08 23.01
CA ARG A 6 -56.36 -33.67 21.61
C ARG A 6 -56.23 -32.16 21.50
N SER A 7 -57.08 -31.41 22.20
CA SER A 7 -57.03 -29.94 22.22
C SER A 7 -55.74 -29.40 22.85
N ILE A 8 -55.26 -30.01 23.93
CA ILE A 8 -54.02 -29.61 24.61
C ILE A 8 -52.80 -29.86 23.70
N LEU A 9 -52.74 -31.01 23.02
CA LEU A 9 -51.64 -31.34 22.11
C LEU A 9 -51.60 -30.41 20.88
N LEU A 10 -52.76 -30.01 20.35
CA LEU A 10 -52.83 -29.08 19.22
C LEU A 10 -52.37 -27.67 19.59
N VAL A 11 -52.73 -27.18 20.78
CA VAL A 11 -52.29 -25.86 21.27
C VAL A 11 -50.78 -25.86 21.55
N ALA A 12 -50.25 -26.93 22.15
CA ALA A 12 -48.81 -27.06 22.40
C ALA A 12 -48.00 -27.08 21.08
N LEU A 13 -48.49 -27.80 20.06
CA LEU A 13 -47.86 -27.83 18.74
C LEU A 13 -47.87 -26.45 18.06
N LEU A 14 -49.00 -25.73 18.13
CA LEU A 14 -49.12 -24.37 17.60
C LEU A 14 -48.14 -23.40 18.28
N ILE A 15 -48.03 -23.44 19.62
CA ILE A 15 -47.07 -22.61 20.36
C ILE A 15 -45.64 -22.97 19.96
N HIS A 16 -45.32 -24.25 19.77
CA HIS A 16 -43.98 -24.66 19.37
C HIS A 16 -43.62 -24.17 17.97
N VAL A 17 -44.56 -24.24 17.01
CA VAL A 17 -44.37 -23.72 15.65
C VAL A 17 -44.19 -22.20 15.65
N VAL A 18 -44.96 -21.46 16.47
CA VAL A 18 -44.81 -20.00 16.61
C VAL A 18 -43.46 -19.63 17.23
N CYS A 19 -43.02 -20.34 18.27
CA CYS A 19 -41.70 -20.11 18.88
C CYS A 19 -40.55 -20.40 17.90
N LEU A 20 -40.65 -21.47 17.09
CA LEU A 20 -39.67 -21.78 16.06
C LEU A 20 -39.64 -20.72 14.95
N ALA A 21 -40.79 -20.17 14.57
CA ALA A 21 -40.88 -19.10 13.59
C ALA A 21 -40.25 -17.78 14.10
N TRP A 22 -40.42 -17.44 15.37
CA TRP A 22 -39.77 -16.25 15.96
C TRP A 22 -38.26 -16.41 16.16
N PHE A 23 -37.77 -17.62 16.41
CA PHE A 23 -36.32 -17.86 16.51
C PHE A 23 -35.60 -17.77 15.15
N SER A 24 -36.33 -17.92 14.05
CA SER A 24 -35.78 -17.93 12.70
C SER A 24 -35.63 -16.54 12.05
N VAL A 25 -36.21 -15.49 12.65
CA VAL A 25 -36.21 -14.11 12.09
C VAL A 25 -35.04 -13.26 12.63
N GLY A 26 -34.26 -13.77 13.59
CA GLY A 26 -33.21 -13.01 14.27
C GLY A 26 -31.79 -13.06 13.69
N GLY A 27 -31.57 -13.67 12.52
CA GLY A 27 -30.19 -14.04 12.12
C GLY A 27 -29.87 -14.02 10.63
N ALA A 28 -30.62 -13.32 9.79
CA ALA A 28 -30.05 -12.89 8.52
C ALA A 28 -29.14 -11.70 8.85
N ALA A 29 -27.85 -11.98 9.07
CA ALA A 29 -26.83 -10.96 9.00
C ALA A 29 -27.11 -10.13 7.74
N ARG A 30 -27.45 -8.86 7.94
CA ARG A 30 -27.50 -7.88 6.88
C ARG A 30 -26.11 -7.97 6.26
N GLN A 31 -25.97 -8.57 5.08
CA GLN A 31 -24.77 -8.33 4.27
C GLN A 31 -24.76 -6.82 4.11
N ALA A 32 -23.89 -6.15 4.88
CA ALA A 32 -23.56 -4.79 4.57
C ALA A 32 -23.01 -4.87 3.15
N THR A 33 -23.79 -4.40 2.19
CA THR A 33 -23.25 -3.83 0.95
C THR A 33 -22.55 -2.53 1.36
N GLY A 34 -21.56 -2.66 2.25
CA GLY A 34 -20.84 -1.56 2.87
C GLY A 34 -19.56 -1.39 2.08
N SER A 35 -19.34 -0.17 1.61
CA SER A 35 -18.04 0.26 1.09
C SER A 35 -16.94 -0.15 2.07
N ALA A 36 -15.82 -0.66 1.56
CA ALA A 36 -14.67 -0.93 2.40
C ALA A 36 -14.19 0.38 3.05
N ASN A 37 -13.67 0.28 4.27
CA ASN A 37 -12.92 1.39 4.85
C ASN A 37 -11.62 1.52 4.07
N VAL A 38 -11.18 2.74 3.81
CA VAL A 38 -9.93 3.00 3.08
C VAL A 38 -9.13 4.03 3.86
N ALA A 39 -7.86 3.72 4.10
CA ALA A 39 -6.90 4.64 4.65
C ALA A 39 -5.69 4.76 3.70
N GLY A 40 -5.00 5.88 3.81
CA GLY A 40 -3.89 6.24 2.97
C GLY A 40 -2.56 6.06 3.69
N ILE A 41 -1.52 5.78 2.93
CA ILE A 41 -0.13 5.83 3.40
C ILE A 41 0.68 6.71 2.46
N VAL A 42 1.53 7.53 3.04
CA VAL A 42 2.64 8.19 2.35
C VAL A 42 3.95 7.69 2.95
N VAL A 43 4.88 7.24 2.12
CA VAL A 43 6.24 6.85 2.54
C VAL A 43 7.24 7.69 1.77
N ASP A 44 7.91 8.61 2.47
CA ASP A 44 9.02 9.39 1.93
C ASP A 44 10.34 8.73 2.34
N TYR A 45 11.11 8.31 1.35
CA TYR A 45 12.35 7.58 1.56
C TYR A 45 13.56 8.50 1.85
N GLY A 46 13.37 9.82 1.83
CA GLY A 46 14.41 10.83 2.07
C GLY A 46 15.40 11.01 0.92
N ASP A 47 15.24 10.25 -0.17
CA ASP A 47 16.06 10.28 -1.39
C ASP A 47 15.31 10.88 -2.60
N GLY A 48 14.15 11.49 -2.36
CA GLY A 48 13.28 12.06 -3.39
C GLY A 48 12.24 11.07 -3.93
N ARG A 49 12.32 9.79 -3.58
CA ARG A 49 11.22 8.84 -3.83
C ARG A 49 10.12 9.00 -2.79
N VAL A 50 8.88 8.87 -3.24
CA VAL A 50 7.69 8.82 -2.39
C VAL A 50 6.76 7.72 -2.85
N SER A 51 6.36 6.81 -1.95
CA SER A 51 5.30 5.83 -2.20
C SER A 51 3.98 6.30 -1.61
N TYR A 52 2.94 6.21 -2.42
CA TYR A 52 1.54 6.47 -2.06
C TYR A 52 0.79 5.15 -2.07
N ALA A 53 0.05 4.85 -1.00
CA ALA A 53 -0.77 3.64 -0.94
C ALA A 53 -2.20 3.94 -0.49
N LEU A 54 -3.17 3.30 -1.16
CA LEU A 54 -4.55 3.16 -0.68
C LEU A 54 -4.75 1.75 -0.15
N VAL A 55 -5.13 1.63 1.11
CA VAL A 55 -5.26 0.34 1.79
C VAL A 55 -6.71 0.16 2.25
N PRO A 56 -7.44 -0.80 1.65
CA PRO A 56 -8.80 -1.11 2.05
C PRO A 56 -8.81 -2.09 3.24
N PHE A 57 -9.80 -1.96 4.11
CA PHE A 57 -10.02 -2.85 5.25
C PHE A 57 -11.51 -2.92 5.61
N THR A 58 -11.90 -3.95 6.38
CA THR A 58 -13.32 -4.20 6.72
C THR A 58 -13.64 -3.96 8.18
N GLU A 59 -12.61 -3.94 9.01
CA GLU A 59 -12.67 -3.63 10.42
C GLU A 59 -13.04 -2.17 10.64
N GLU A 60 -13.70 -1.86 11.76
CA GLU A 60 -14.02 -0.48 12.12
C GLU A 60 -12.75 0.38 12.23
N THR A 61 -11.70 -0.19 12.82
CA THR A 61 -10.38 0.41 12.94
C THR A 61 -9.28 -0.65 12.82
N ILE A 62 -8.09 -0.22 12.41
CA ILE A 62 -6.84 -0.99 12.45
C ILE A 62 -5.74 -0.16 13.13
N SER A 63 -4.58 -0.75 13.40
CA SER A 63 -3.42 0.02 13.86
C SER A 63 -2.61 0.55 12.69
N GLY A 64 -1.83 1.62 12.89
CA GLY A 64 -0.94 2.16 11.86
C GLY A 64 0.12 1.16 11.37
N VAL A 65 0.57 0.24 12.23
CA VAL A 65 1.50 -0.82 11.80
C VAL A 65 0.80 -1.89 10.96
N GLU A 66 -0.47 -2.19 11.27
CA GLU A 66 -1.26 -3.11 10.47
C GLU A 66 -1.62 -2.47 9.11
N LEU A 67 -1.92 -1.17 9.10
CA LEU A 67 -2.11 -0.40 7.87
C LEU A 67 -0.87 -0.51 6.97
N LEU A 68 0.33 -0.23 7.51
CA LEU A 68 1.58 -0.36 6.76
C LEU A 68 1.79 -1.78 6.25
N ARG A 69 1.58 -2.80 7.07
CA ARG A 69 1.74 -4.20 6.67
C ARG A 69 0.79 -4.61 5.53
N ARG A 70 -0.44 -4.07 5.54
CA ARG A 70 -1.45 -4.32 4.49
C ARG A 70 -1.23 -3.54 3.21
N SER A 71 -0.30 -2.57 3.19
CA SER A 71 0.05 -1.86 1.95
C SER A 71 0.83 -2.72 0.95
N GLU A 72 1.30 -3.90 1.37
CA GLU A 72 2.19 -4.77 0.59
C GLU A 72 3.59 -4.18 0.29
N LEU A 73 3.93 -3.02 0.86
CA LEU A 73 5.31 -2.56 0.89
C LEU A 73 6.20 -3.54 1.68
N SER A 74 7.40 -3.83 1.16
CA SER A 74 8.36 -4.70 1.84
C SER A 74 8.73 -4.10 3.19
N LEU A 75 8.56 -4.86 4.28
CA LEU A 75 8.74 -4.35 5.63
C LEU A 75 9.75 -5.18 6.42
N LEU A 76 10.77 -4.52 6.97
CA LEU A 76 11.60 -5.08 8.04
C LEU A 76 11.28 -4.35 9.34
N SER A 77 11.00 -5.11 10.38
CA SER A 77 10.65 -4.56 11.69
C SER A 77 11.18 -5.40 12.84
N VAL A 78 11.13 -4.84 14.04
CA VAL A 78 11.52 -5.50 15.27
C VAL A 78 10.51 -5.25 16.37
N GLU A 79 10.11 -6.33 17.04
CA GLU A 79 9.21 -6.29 18.18
C GLU A 79 9.95 -5.90 19.46
N PHE A 80 9.37 -4.95 20.21
CA PHE A 80 9.82 -4.56 21.55
C PHE A 80 8.82 -4.97 22.64
N GLY A 81 7.95 -5.94 22.35
CA GLY A 81 6.94 -6.43 23.29
C GLY A 81 5.91 -5.36 23.60
N GLY A 82 5.73 -5.02 24.89
CA GLY A 82 4.70 -4.06 25.32
C GLY A 82 4.90 -2.62 24.80
N MET A 83 6.06 -2.29 24.22
CA MET A 83 6.32 -0.99 23.60
C MET A 83 5.88 -0.94 22.12
N GLY A 84 5.46 -2.07 21.56
CA GLY A 84 5.07 -2.18 20.15
C GLY A 84 6.23 -2.55 19.23
N GLU A 85 6.04 -2.24 17.96
CA GLU A 85 6.90 -2.63 16.84
C GLU A 85 7.67 -1.41 16.32
N GLY A 86 8.98 -1.57 16.16
CA GLY A 86 9.84 -0.58 15.50
C GLY A 86 10.05 -0.93 14.04
N ILE A 87 9.87 0.05 13.15
CA ILE A 87 10.12 -0.14 11.73
C ILE A 87 11.59 0.11 11.43
N CYS A 88 12.24 -0.88 10.84
CA CYS A 88 13.67 -0.87 10.51
C CYS A 88 13.92 -0.44 9.07
N ALA A 89 13.13 -1.00 8.14
CA ALA A 89 13.20 -0.68 6.73
C ALA A 89 11.83 -0.80 6.07
N ILE A 90 11.57 0.08 5.11
CA ILE A 90 10.45 0.00 4.17
C ILE A 90 11.08 -0.03 2.78
N GLU A 91 10.73 -1.03 1.97
CA GLU A 91 11.45 -1.37 0.73
C GLU A 91 12.96 -1.52 0.96
N ASP A 92 13.76 -0.73 0.26
CA ASP A 92 15.22 -0.74 0.30
C ASP A 92 15.81 0.32 1.24
N THR A 93 14.97 1.17 1.85
CA THR A 93 15.42 2.25 2.74
C THR A 93 15.26 1.87 4.19
N GLY A 94 16.34 2.03 4.96
CA GLY A 94 16.36 1.72 6.37
C GLY A 94 17.72 1.27 6.86
N CYS A 95 17.72 0.43 7.89
CA CYS A 95 18.91 -0.25 8.36
C CYS A 95 18.66 -1.75 8.60
N ASP A 96 19.74 -2.50 8.81
CA ASP A 96 19.63 -3.91 9.14
C ASP A 96 19.02 -4.16 10.53
N LEU A 97 18.58 -5.40 10.74
CA LEU A 97 17.90 -5.81 11.96
C LEU A 97 18.75 -5.63 13.23
N SER A 98 20.08 -5.70 13.13
CA SER A 98 20.98 -5.56 14.29
C SER A 98 21.09 -4.11 14.74
N ALA A 99 21.27 -3.18 13.80
CA ALA A 99 21.28 -1.74 14.04
C ALA A 99 19.90 -1.27 14.54
N CYS A 100 18.83 -1.76 13.92
CA CYS A 100 17.46 -1.44 14.31
C CYS A 100 17.12 -1.92 15.73
N ARG A 101 17.46 -3.17 16.07
CA ARG A 101 17.22 -3.69 17.44
C ARG A 101 18.01 -2.90 18.49
N ALA A 102 19.20 -2.41 18.14
CA ALA A 102 20.01 -1.64 19.07
C ALA A 102 19.47 -0.23 19.30
N ARG A 103 19.07 0.49 18.23
CA ARG A 103 18.78 1.94 18.27
C ARG A 103 17.78 2.44 17.23
N LEU A 104 16.93 1.59 16.65
CA LEU A 104 15.95 1.97 15.61
C LEU A 104 16.60 2.74 14.46
N CYS A 105 17.74 2.24 13.99
CA CYS A 105 18.58 2.85 12.94
C CYS A 105 19.26 4.17 13.29
N GLN A 106 18.90 4.80 14.42
CA GLN A 106 19.59 5.98 14.90
C GLN A 106 21.03 5.65 15.26
N THR A 107 21.94 6.54 14.91
CA THR A 107 23.34 6.44 15.33
C THR A 107 23.60 7.38 16.52
N GLY A 108 24.87 7.62 16.85
CA GLY A 108 25.22 8.66 17.83
C GLY A 108 25.20 10.07 17.24
N ASP A 109 25.01 10.19 15.93
CA ASP A 109 24.90 11.46 15.21
C ASP A 109 23.45 11.98 15.31
N PRO A 110 23.22 13.22 15.77
CA PRO A 110 21.89 13.81 15.85
C PRO A 110 21.16 13.86 14.51
N ASP A 111 21.90 13.89 13.39
CA ASP A 111 21.34 14.01 12.04
C ASP A 111 21.08 12.62 11.40
N SER A 112 21.13 11.55 12.20
CA SER A 112 20.87 10.19 11.70
C SER A 112 19.38 10.00 11.42
N PRO A 113 19.00 9.64 10.18
CA PRO A 113 17.61 9.43 9.85
C PRO A 113 17.07 8.17 10.55
N PHE A 114 15.78 8.21 10.84
CA PHE A 114 14.99 7.05 11.25
C PHE A 114 13.57 7.19 10.70
N TRP A 115 12.79 6.11 10.74
CA TRP A 115 11.40 6.16 10.32
C TRP A 115 10.55 6.95 11.32
N GLN A 116 10.20 8.17 10.95
CA GLN A 116 9.23 9.01 11.65
C GLN A 116 7.82 8.55 11.29
N TYR A 117 6.98 8.36 12.31
CA TYR A 117 5.56 8.08 12.14
C TYR A 117 4.74 9.33 12.42
N VAL A 118 4.02 9.81 11.41
CA VAL A 118 3.19 11.01 11.46
C VAL A 118 1.80 10.71 10.91
N ARG A 119 0.85 11.62 11.12
CA ARG A 119 -0.52 11.50 10.62
C ARG A 119 -0.98 12.82 10.03
N ALA A 120 -1.71 12.77 8.93
CA ALA A 120 -2.35 13.96 8.38
C ALA A 120 -3.53 14.36 9.28
N GLY A 121 -3.61 15.64 9.61
CA GLY A 121 -4.79 16.25 10.22
C GLY A 121 -5.95 16.37 9.22
N ASP A 122 -7.09 16.88 9.70
CA ASP A 122 -8.27 17.11 8.85
C ASP A 122 -8.02 18.14 7.73
N ASP A 123 -7.03 19.01 7.92
CA ASP A 123 -6.54 19.99 6.95
C ASP A 123 -5.47 19.41 5.99
N GLY A 124 -5.11 18.14 6.17
CA GLY A 124 -4.07 17.44 5.42
C GLY A 124 -2.66 17.63 6.00
N GLU A 125 -2.46 18.56 6.93
CA GLU A 125 -1.13 18.89 7.46
C GLU A 125 -0.56 17.75 8.30
N TRP A 126 0.73 17.49 8.19
CA TRP A 126 1.38 16.42 8.97
C TRP A 126 1.52 16.80 10.43
N GLN A 127 1.12 15.88 11.30
CA GLN A 127 1.23 16.03 12.74
C GLN A 127 1.97 14.82 13.32
N THR A 128 2.84 15.08 14.28
CA THR A 128 3.49 14.01 15.04
C THR A 128 2.42 13.17 15.74
N ALA A 129 2.45 11.86 15.48
CA ALA A 129 1.52 10.95 16.14
C ALA A 129 1.84 10.87 17.65
N PRO A 130 0.86 11.04 18.55
CA PRO A 130 1.09 10.98 19.99
C PRO A 130 1.42 9.57 20.50
N LEU A 131 1.10 8.55 19.70
CA LEU A 131 1.36 7.14 19.95
C LEU A 131 2.10 6.55 18.75
N GLY A 132 2.97 5.57 19.00
CA GLY A 132 3.59 4.79 17.94
C GLY A 132 2.56 4.01 17.11
N ALA A 133 2.95 3.61 15.89
CA ALA A 133 2.04 3.00 14.92
C ALA A 133 1.28 1.77 15.46
N SER A 134 1.91 0.94 16.30
CA SER A 134 1.26 -0.24 16.91
C SER A 134 0.09 0.09 17.85
N SER A 135 0.04 1.30 18.40
CA SER A 135 -1.01 1.74 19.34
C SER A 135 -1.89 2.85 18.79
N SER A 136 -1.55 3.38 17.61
CA SER A 136 -2.40 4.32 16.91
C SER A 136 -3.68 3.63 16.41
N ILE A 137 -4.76 4.40 16.34
CA ILE A 137 -6.05 3.95 15.81
C ILE A 137 -6.21 4.58 14.44
N VAL A 138 -6.37 3.77 13.40
CA VAL A 138 -6.62 4.18 12.02
C VAL A 138 -8.07 3.87 11.71
N GLU A 139 -8.80 4.91 11.32
CA GLU A 139 -10.18 4.84 10.86
C GLU A 139 -10.26 5.08 9.35
N ASN A 140 -11.44 4.82 8.78
CA ASN A 140 -11.71 5.18 7.39
C ASN A 140 -11.43 6.67 7.14
N GLY A 141 -10.70 6.97 6.06
CA GLY A 141 -10.36 8.35 5.71
C GLY A 141 -9.00 8.83 6.22
N ASN A 142 -8.41 8.15 7.21
CA ASN A 142 -7.12 8.57 7.76
C ASN A 142 -5.98 8.41 6.76
N VAL A 143 -4.95 9.23 6.92
CA VAL A 143 -3.69 9.13 6.18
C VAL A 143 -2.53 9.12 7.17
N ASP A 144 -1.78 8.03 7.17
CA ASP A 144 -0.56 7.89 7.96
C ASP A 144 0.67 8.15 7.08
N GLY A 145 1.72 8.70 7.68
CA GLY A 145 2.97 9.06 7.01
C GLY A 145 4.18 8.39 7.65
N TRP A 146 5.11 7.96 6.80
CA TRP A 146 6.40 7.37 7.17
C TRP A 146 7.51 8.13 6.47
N PHE A 147 8.36 8.81 7.23
CA PHE A 147 9.41 9.65 6.65
C PHE A 147 10.78 9.21 7.16
N TRP A 148 11.69 8.91 6.25
CA TRP A 148 13.07 8.58 6.60
C TRP A 148 13.90 9.84 6.79
N THR A 149 13.84 10.41 8.00
CA THR A 149 14.46 11.70 8.30
C THR A 149 14.77 11.84 9.78
N ASP A 150 15.69 12.74 10.11
CA ASP A 150 16.04 13.17 11.46
C ASP A 150 15.14 14.31 11.98
N THR A 151 14.43 15.00 11.08
CA THR A 151 13.66 16.22 11.37
C THR A 151 12.16 16.02 11.13
N THR A 152 11.33 16.97 11.59
CA THR A 152 9.89 16.93 11.31
C THR A 152 9.64 17.21 9.83
N PRO A 153 8.92 16.36 9.10
CA PRO A 153 8.68 16.54 7.67
C PRO A 153 7.97 17.86 7.34
N ASP A 154 8.51 18.63 6.39
CA ASP A 154 7.86 19.80 5.76
C ASP A 154 7.16 19.38 4.45
N ALA A 155 6.44 18.26 4.51
CA ALA A 155 5.72 17.74 3.35
C ALA A 155 4.36 18.45 3.24
N ALA A 156 3.96 18.75 2.01
CA ALA A 156 2.65 19.37 1.75
C ALA A 156 1.53 18.50 2.31
N GLY A 157 0.46 19.13 2.80
CA GLY A 157 -0.65 18.41 3.38
C GLY A 157 -1.29 17.42 2.40
N VAL A 158 -1.38 16.14 2.79
CA VAL A 158 -1.86 15.04 1.93
C VAL A 158 -3.22 14.56 2.39
N THR A 159 -4.13 14.37 1.43
CA THR A 159 -5.46 13.78 1.62
C THR A 159 -5.59 12.45 0.85
N LEU A 160 -6.62 11.65 1.14
CA LEU A 160 -6.91 10.45 0.35
C LEU A 160 -7.12 10.75 -1.14
N ASP A 161 -7.73 11.87 -1.50
CA ASP A 161 -7.91 12.26 -2.90
C ASP A 161 -6.57 12.52 -3.59
N THR A 162 -5.60 13.07 -2.85
CA THR A 162 -4.22 13.27 -3.34
C THR A 162 -3.59 11.92 -3.63
N ILE A 163 -3.67 10.97 -2.69
CA ILE A 163 -3.13 9.61 -2.84
C ILE A 163 -3.82 8.87 -4.00
N ALA A 164 -5.14 9.03 -4.14
CA ALA A 164 -5.90 8.44 -5.24
C ALA A 164 -5.44 8.97 -6.61
N SER A 165 -5.13 10.27 -6.71
CA SER A 165 -4.55 10.87 -7.90
C SER A 165 -3.17 10.28 -8.22
N GLU A 166 -2.28 10.19 -7.23
CA GLU A 166 -0.92 9.66 -7.42
C GLU A 166 -0.92 8.17 -7.78
N THR A 167 -1.90 7.42 -7.28
CA THR A 167 -2.09 5.99 -7.61
C THR A 167 -2.88 5.76 -8.91
N GLY A 168 -3.45 6.81 -9.51
CA GLY A 168 -4.25 6.74 -10.73
C GLY A 168 -5.61 6.04 -10.55
N VAL A 169 -6.17 6.10 -9.33
CA VAL A 169 -7.38 5.39 -8.92
C VAL A 169 -8.54 6.37 -8.69
N ASP A 170 -9.74 5.97 -9.08
CA ASP A 170 -10.97 6.65 -8.66
C ASP A 170 -11.37 6.16 -7.26
N LEU A 171 -11.24 7.04 -6.25
CA LEU A 171 -11.41 6.68 -4.84
C LEU A 171 -12.81 6.15 -4.50
N GLU A 172 -13.85 6.71 -5.12
CA GLU A 172 -15.23 6.28 -4.88
C GLU A 172 -15.49 4.88 -5.45
N THR A 173 -15.00 4.60 -6.65
CA THR A 173 -15.04 3.25 -7.23
C THR A 173 -14.23 2.28 -6.39
N PHE A 174 -13.07 2.69 -5.89
CA PHE A 174 -12.23 1.87 -5.02
C PHE A 174 -12.95 1.51 -3.70
N ARG A 175 -13.60 2.47 -3.05
CA ARG A 175 -14.40 2.20 -1.83
C ARG A 175 -15.53 1.20 -2.06
N LEU A 176 -16.05 1.11 -3.27
CA LEU A 176 -17.13 0.20 -3.62
C LEU A 176 -16.64 -1.21 -4.01
N THR A 177 -15.32 -1.41 -4.17
CA THR A 177 -14.80 -2.74 -4.47
C THR A 177 -14.87 -3.67 -3.26
N THR A 178 -15.09 -4.95 -3.53
CA THR A 178 -14.96 -6.03 -2.54
C THR A 178 -13.57 -6.65 -2.53
N ASP A 179 -12.72 -6.23 -3.47
CA ASP A 179 -11.30 -6.60 -3.48
C ASP A 179 -10.58 -5.78 -2.41
N LEU A 180 -9.91 -6.46 -1.48
CA LEU A 180 -9.18 -5.83 -0.38
C LEU A 180 -7.69 -5.72 -0.68
N ALA A 181 -7.28 -5.88 -1.95
CA ALA A 181 -5.92 -5.60 -2.36
C ALA A 181 -5.60 -4.09 -2.22
N PRO A 182 -4.46 -3.73 -1.63
CA PRO A 182 -4.00 -2.34 -1.64
C PRO A 182 -3.60 -1.93 -3.05
N ILE A 183 -3.52 -0.61 -3.27
CA ILE A 183 -2.89 -0.05 -4.48
C ILE A 183 -1.75 0.82 -4.03
N VAL A 184 -0.57 0.62 -4.61
CA VAL A 184 0.64 1.37 -4.32
C VAL A 184 1.21 1.95 -5.61
N ALA A 185 1.64 3.21 -5.57
CA ALA A 185 2.42 3.84 -6.61
C ALA A 185 3.62 4.56 -5.99
N THR A 186 4.81 4.37 -6.56
CA THR A 186 6.01 5.10 -6.17
C THR A 186 6.34 6.12 -7.24
N VAL A 187 6.53 7.37 -6.83
CA VAL A 187 6.97 8.48 -7.67
C VAL A 187 8.35 8.95 -7.22
N GLY A 188 9.06 9.64 -8.11
CA GLY A 188 10.41 10.15 -7.86
C GLY A 188 11.43 9.51 -8.80
N ASP A 189 12.33 10.34 -9.29
CA ASP A 189 13.49 9.87 -10.05
C ASP A 189 14.49 9.35 -9.02
N LEU A 190 14.82 8.06 -9.07
CA LEU A 190 16.17 7.68 -8.69
C LEU A 190 17.05 8.61 -9.52
N GLU A 191 17.94 9.39 -8.91
CA GLU A 191 19.08 9.99 -9.63
C GLU A 191 19.98 8.84 -10.12
N GLY A 192 19.43 8.05 -11.04
CA GLY A 192 20.17 7.25 -11.97
C GLY A 192 20.83 8.26 -12.88
N ASP A 193 22.12 8.44 -12.62
CA ASP A 193 23.11 8.83 -13.61
C ASP A 193 23.15 7.76 -14.73
N ASP A 194 21.99 7.42 -15.31
CA ASP A 194 21.89 6.83 -16.64
C ASP A 194 22.12 7.98 -17.62
N LEU A 195 23.37 8.41 -17.66
CA LEU A 195 24.02 8.87 -18.88
C LEU A 195 24.03 7.70 -19.87
N VAL A 196 22.86 7.25 -20.31
CA VAL A 196 22.71 6.76 -21.68
C VAL A 196 22.85 8.00 -22.53
N ASP A 197 24.11 8.34 -22.82
CA ASP A 197 24.49 9.37 -23.75
C ASP A 197 23.66 9.18 -25.02
N ARG A 198 22.76 10.12 -25.30
CA ARG A 198 22.02 10.17 -26.56
C ARG A 198 22.98 10.28 -27.76
N GLY A 199 24.27 10.54 -27.53
CA GLY A 199 25.37 10.40 -28.49
C GLY A 199 25.71 8.95 -28.86
N ASP A 200 25.69 8.01 -27.91
CA ASP A 200 26.15 6.63 -28.13
C ASP A 200 25.10 5.75 -28.84
N VAL A 201 23.82 6.01 -28.64
CA VAL A 201 22.75 5.30 -29.37
C VAL A 201 22.76 5.70 -30.86
N LEU A 202 23.02 6.97 -31.18
CA LEU A 202 23.15 7.42 -32.57
C LEU A 202 24.45 6.92 -33.21
N ALA A 203 25.56 6.88 -32.47
CA ALA A 203 26.82 6.31 -32.94
C ALA A 203 26.69 4.79 -33.21
N GLY A 204 26.06 4.05 -32.30
CA GLY A 204 25.81 2.61 -32.44
C GLY A 204 24.89 2.28 -33.62
N VAL A 205 23.79 3.02 -33.79
CA VAL A 205 22.87 2.84 -34.92
C VAL A 205 23.52 3.22 -36.25
N ALA A 206 24.32 4.30 -36.30
CA ALA A 206 25.05 4.70 -37.50
C ALA A 206 26.11 3.65 -37.92
N LEU A 207 26.79 3.02 -36.95
CA LEU A 207 27.79 1.98 -37.22
C LEU A 207 27.15 0.71 -37.80
N VAL A 208 25.98 0.31 -37.29
CA VAL A 208 25.23 -0.87 -37.78
C VAL A 208 24.65 -0.62 -39.18
N ILE A 209 24.09 0.57 -39.43
CA ILE A 209 23.61 0.95 -40.78
C ILE A 209 24.78 1.03 -41.76
N GLY A 210 25.91 1.61 -41.37
CA GLY A 210 27.11 1.69 -42.21
C GLY A 210 27.65 0.30 -42.61
N MET A 211 27.73 -0.63 -41.66
CA MET A 211 28.16 -2.00 -41.95
C MET A 211 27.17 -2.76 -42.85
N ALA A 212 25.87 -2.55 -42.70
CA ALA A 212 24.86 -3.16 -43.56
C ALA A 212 24.93 -2.64 -45.01
N VAL A 213 25.19 -1.34 -45.20
CA VAL A 213 25.34 -0.73 -46.54
C VAL A 213 26.64 -1.19 -47.21
N ILE A 214 27.75 -1.26 -46.48
CA ILE A 214 29.03 -1.75 -47.02
C ILE A 214 28.94 -3.24 -47.35
N GLY A 215 28.37 -4.06 -46.45
CA GLY A 215 28.13 -5.49 -46.69
C GLY A 215 27.21 -5.74 -47.90
N GLY A 216 26.12 -4.98 -48.02
CA GLY A 216 25.20 -5.06 -49.15
C GLY A 216 25.84 -4.68 -50.49
N LEU A 217 26.68 -3.64 -50.52
CA LEU A 217 27.39 -3.22 -51.73
C LEU A 217 28.45 -4.25 -52.18
N LEU A 218 29.14 -4.90 -51.25
CA LEU A 218 30.13 -5.95 -51.58
C LEU A 218 29.46 -7.21 -52.13
N VAL A 219 28.34 -7.65 -51.56
CA VAL A 219 27.57 -8.81 -52.04
C VAL A 219 26.91 -8.53 -53.40
N PHE A 220 26.44 -7.30 -53.64
CA PHE A 220 25.84 -6.94 -54.93
C PHE A 220 26.88 -6.87 -56.05
N ARG A 221 28.11 -6.43 -55.75
CA ARG A 221 29.20 -6.35 -56.72
C ARG A 221 29.76 -7.73 -57.10
N SER A 222 29.81 -8.67 -56.16
CA SER A 222 30.24 -10.05 -56.46
C SER A 222 29.23 -10.80 -57.33
N ARG A 223 27.93 -10.59 -57.13
CA ARG A 223 26.87 -11.21 -57.96
C ARG A 223 26.85 -10.73 -59.41
N ARG A 224 27.25 -9.48 -59.69
CA ARG A 224 27.37 -8.97 -61.07
C ARG A 224 28.63 -9.44 -61.80
N GLY A 225 29.64 -9.92 -61.08
CA GLY A 225 30.88 -10.45 -61.67
C GLY A 225 30.79 -11.92 -62.09
N ALA A 226 29.80 -12.67 -61.58
CA ALA A 226 29.67 -14.11 -61.79
C ALA A 226 28.71 -14.51 -62.93
N SER A 227 28.21 -13.54 -63.72
CA SER A 227 27.32 -13.77 -64.85
C SER A 227 27.96 -13.36 -66.20
N ARG A 228 29.18 -13.82 -66.46
CA ARG A 228 29.78 -13.84 -67.80
C ARG A 228 30.49 -15.16 -68.03
#